data_AF-A0A7X3F880-F1
#
_entry.id   AF-A0A7X3F880-F1
#
_cell.length_a   1.000
_cell.length_b   1.000
_cell.length_c   1.000
_cell.angle_alpha   90.00
_cell.angle_beta   90.00
_cell.angle_gamma   90.00
#
_symmetry.space_group_name_H-M   'P 1'
#
loop_
_entity.id
_entity.type
_entity.pdbx_description
1 polymer ?
#
loop_
_entity_poly.entity_id
_entity_poly.type
_entity_poly.pdbx_seq_one_letter_code
_entity_poly.pdbx_strand_id
1 'polypeptide(L)' 'TLSNDAKVTIKAGDTSAQYTHAAQGDDVYKDGETITLSVKGAADIGDRTFENLQLSTDEASVKVKD' A
#
# COMPACT_ATOMS: atom_id res chain seq x y z
N THR A 1 -6.42 3.28 2.96
CA THR A 1 -6.04 2.12 3.79
C THR A 1 -5.65 0.96 2.90
N LEU A 2 -4.50 0.35 3.18
CA LEU A 2 -3.96 -0.79 2.45
C LEU A 2 -4.42 -2.12 3.09
N SER A 3 -4.18 -3.24 2.41
CA SER A 3 -4.53 -4.59 2.87
C SER A 3 -3.90 -4.98 4.20
N ASN A 4 -2.75 -4.41 4.54
CA ASN A 4 -2.05 -4.58 5.81
C ASN A 4 -2.44 -3.54 6.87
N ASP A 5 -3.60 -2.90 6.70
CA ASP A 5 -4.16 -1.85 7.57
C ASP A 5 -3.33 -0.55 7.67
N ALA A 6 -2.24 -0.43 6.91
CA ALA A 6 -1.49 0.82 6.81
C ALA A 6 -2.34 1.94 6.18
N LYS A 7 -2.17 3.17 6.66
CA LYS A 7 -2.81 4.37 6.09
C LYS A 7 -1.80 5.16 5.28
N VAL A 8 -2.18 5.48 4.04
CA VAL A 8 -1.43 6.36 3.14
C VAL A 8 -2.33 7.57 2.85
N THR A 9 -1.77 8.77 2.98
CA THR A 9 -2.49 10.04 2.70
C THR A 9 -1.94 10.65 1.44
N ILE A 10 -2.79 10.86 0.44
CA ILE A 10 -2.46 11.61 -0.78
C ILE A 10 -2.80 13.08 -0.50
N LYS A 11 -1.84 13.99 -0.72
CA LYS A 11 -2.04 15.42 -0.44
C LYS A 11 -2.90 16.05 -1.53
N ALA A 12 -3.55 17.17 -1.18
CA ALA A 12 -4.33 17.94 -2.13
C ALA A 12 -3.45 18.38 -3.31
N GLY A 13 -3.91 18.11 -4.54
CA GLY A 13 -3.17 18.39 -5.77
C GLY A 13 -2.27 17.24 -6.26
N ASP A 14 -1.99 16.25 -5.41
CA ASP A 14 -1.21 15.07 -5.78
C ASP A 14 -2.13 13.93 -6.26
N THR A 15 -1.55 13.03 -7.06
CA THR A 15 -2.23 11.82 -7.53
C THR A 15 -1.63 10.53 -6.97
N SER A 16 -0.54 10.63 -6.20
CA SER A 16 0.14 9.50 -5.59
C SER A 16 0.78 9.87 -4.26
N ALA A 17 1.09 8.86 -3.46
CA ALA A 17 1.84 9.00 -2.22
C ALA A 17 2.74 7.78 -2.03
N GLN A 18 3.89 7.98 -1.40
CA GLN A 18 4.84 6.92 -1.15
C GLN A 18 4.38 6.06 0.03
N TYR A 19 4.49 4.75 -0.14
CA TYR A 19 4.44 3.77 0.95
C TYR A 19 5.80 3.07 1.02
N THR A 20 6.38 3.00 2.21
CA THR A 20 7.64 2.32 2.46
C THR A 20 7.36 1.16 3.40
N HIS A 21 7.76 -0.04 2.98
CA HIS A 21 7.82 -1.19 3.86
C HIS A 21 9.20 -1.24 4.54
N ALA A 22 9.27 -1.75 5.76
CA ALA A 22 10.56 -1.96 6.43
C ALA A 22 11.41 -2.93 5.60
N ALA A 23 12.72 -2.73 5.62
CA ALA A 23 13.63 -3.70 5.03
C ALA A 23 13.49 -5.04 5.78
N GLN A 24 13.68 -6.12 5.04
CA GLN A 24 13.86 -7.45 5.61
C GLN A 24 15.13 -7.46 6.49
N GLY A 25 15.22 -8.43 7.40
CA GLY A 25 16.31 -8.51 8.37
C GLY A 25 17.68 -8.66 7.73
N ASP A 26 18.71 -8.77 8.58
CA ASP A 26 20.12 -8.76 8.17
C ASP A 26 20.54 -10.00 7.35
N ASP A 27 19.68 -11.01 7.20
CA ASP A 27 19.98 -12.25 6.47
C ASP A 27 19.30 -12.30 5.10
N VAL A 28 19.96 -11.66 4.13
CA VAL A 28 19.58 -11.63 2.71
C VAL A 28 19.42 -13.01 2.06
N TYR A 29 19.97 -14.08 2.66
CA TYR A 29 19.88 -15.45 2.13
C TYR A 29 18.69 -16.25 2.68
N LYS A 30 18.03 -15.76 3.75
CA LYS A 30 16.90 -16.45 4.39
C LYS A 30 15.57 -15.74 4.24
N ASP A 31 15.58 -14.47 3.87
CA ASP A 31 14.41 -13.61 3.98
C ASP A 31 13.69 -13.37 2.64
N GLY A 32 13.79 -14.31 1.70
CA GLY A 32 13.09 -14.23 0.42
C GLY A 32 11.56 -14.19 0.59
N GLU A 33 10.99 -12.99 0.65
CA GLU A 33 9.56 -12.75 0.82
C GLU A 33 8.94 -12.08 -0.43
N THR A 34 7.68 -12.42 -0.68
CA THR A 34 6.85 -11.66 -1.62
C THR A 34 5.90 -10.79 -0.81
N ILE A 35 6.03 -9.48 -0.98
CA ILE A 35 5.14 -8.52 -0.33
C ILE A 35 4.00 -8.24 -1.30
N THR A 36 2.78 -8.52 -0.88
CA THR A 36 1.56 -8.27 -1.65
C THR A 36 0.71 -7.20 -0.96
N LEU A 37 0.40 -6.12 -1.67
CA LEU A 37 -0.40 -5.00 -1.18
C LEU A 37 -1.54 -4.70 -2.13
N SER A 38 -2.70 -4.37 -1.57
CA SER A 38 -3.86 -3.87 -2.30
C SER A 38 -4.55 -2.76 -1.52
N VAL A 39 -5.42 -1.99 -2.18
CA VAL A 39 -6.19 -0.92 -1.54
C VAL A 39 -7.49 -1.50 -0.98
N LYS A 40 -7.61 -1.55 0.35
CA LYS A 40 -8.79 -2.10 1.05
C LYS A 40 -9.88 -1.05 1.28
N GLY A 41 -9.51 0.24 1.30
CA GLY A 41 -10.48 1.31 1.48
C GLY A 41 -9.86 2.69 1.28
N ALA A 42 -10.69 3.67 0.93
CA ALA A 42 -10.31 5.07 0.82
C ALA A 42 -11.43 5.97 1.35
N ALA A 43 -11.05 7.06 2.00
CA ALA A 43 -11.94 8.10 2.49
C ALA A 43 -11.20 9.44 2.42
N ASP A 44 -11.94 10.55 2.50
CA ASP A 44 -11.33 11.86 2.66
C ASP A 44 -10.71 12.04 4.07
N ILE A 45 -10.07 13.19 4.32
CA ILE A 45 -9.43 13.51 5.61
C ILE A 45 -10.44 13.56 6.78
N GLY A 46 -11.74 13.72 6.48
CA GLY A 46 -12.83 13.72 7.46
C GLY A 46 -13.64 12.41 7.50
N ASP A 47 -13.06 11.31 7.03
CA ASP A 47 -13.68 9.97 6.97
C ASP A 47 -14.98 9.92 6.15
N ARG A 48 -15.15 10.82 5.18
CA ARG A 48 -16.29 10.81 4.26
C ARG A 48 -15.99 9.94 3.05
N THR A 49 -17.00 9.21 2.59
CA THR A 49 -16.92 8.39 1.38
C THR A 49 -17.06 9.26 0.13
N PHE A 50 -16.31 8.93 -0.93
CA PHE A 50 -16.43 9.57 -2.24
C PHE A 50 -17.69 9.09 -2.99
N GLU A 51 -18.28 9.97 -3.79
CA GLU A 51 -19.50 9.67 -4.56
C GLU A 51 -19.30 8.58 -5.61
N ASN A 52 -18.10 8.51 -6.21
CA ASN A 52 -17.71 7.49 -7.17
C ASN A 52 -16.32 6.93 -6.85
N LEU A 53 -16.22 6.16 -5.76
CA LEU A 53 -15.01 5.44 -5.42
C LEU A 53 -14.96 4.10 -6.17
N GLN A 54 -13.98 3.96 -7.07
CA GLN A 54 -13.63 2.67 -7.65
C GLN A 54 -12.21 2.30 -7.22
N LEU A 55 -12.10 1.18 -6.52
CA LEU A 55 -10.81 0.63 -6.12
C LEU A 55 -10.47 -0.51 -7.08
N SER A 56 -9.21 -0.55 -7.52
CA SER A 56 -8.74 -1.74 -8.23
C SER A 56 -8.70 -2.93 -7.27
N THR A 57 -9.10 -4.09 -7.77
CA THR A 57 -8.92 -5.39 -7.09
C THR A 57 -7.55 -5.99 -7.37
N ASP A 58 -6.75 -5.37 -8.24
CA ASP A 58 -5.44 -5.86 -8.59
C ASP A 58 -4.47 -5.67 -7.43
N GLU A 59 -3.66 -6.70 -7.19
CA GLU A 59 -2.64 -6.68 -6.17
C GLU A 59 -1.32 -6.19 -6.77
N ALA A 60 -0.62 -5.32 -6.04
CA ALA A 60 0.76 -5.00 -6.29
C ALA A 60 1.63 -6.00 -5.53
N SER A 61 2.55 -6.69 -6.23
CA SER A 61 3.51 -7.60 -5.61
C SER A 61 4.94 -7.14 -5.85
N VAL A 62 5.75 -7.21 -4.81
CA VAL A 62 7.20 -7.04 -4.89
C VAL A 62 7.82 -8.34 -4.43
N LYS A 63 8.59 -8.96 -5.32
CA LYS A 63 9.39 -10.13 -4.99
C LYS A 63 10.80 -9.68 -4.68
N VAL A 64 11.21 -9.83 -3.43
CA VAL A 64 12.62 -9.68 -3.06
C VAL A 64 13.34 -10.95 -3.54
N LYS A 65 14.35 -10.75 -4.38
CA LYS A 65 15.21 -11.81 -4.91
C LYS A 65 16.63 -11.57 -4.43
N ASP A 66 17.36 -12.66 -4.22
CA ASP A 66 18.83 -12.70 -4.18
C ASP A 66 19.41 -12.22 -5.53
#